data_AF-A0A958AN93-F1
#
_entry.id   AF-A0A958AN93-F1
#
_cell.length_a   1.000
_cell.length_b   1.000
_cell.length_c   1.000
_cell.angle_alpha   90.00
_cell.angle_beta   90.00
_cell.angle_gamma   90.00
#
_symmetry.space_group_name_H-M   'P 1'
#
loop_
_entity.id
_entity.type
_entity.pdbx_description
1 polymer ?
#
loop_
_entity_poly.entity_id
_entity_poly.type
_entity_poly.pdbx_seq_one_letter_code
_entity_poly.pdbx_strand_id
1 'polypeptide(L)' 'MTLMPNDRLFPIQVTYTAEFKSNLKRLAKRYRHIKSDVDPLITQLAEGEQPGDRVPGTNYVVYKVRLANSDN' A
#
# COMPACT_ATOMS: atom_id res chain seq x y z
N MET A 1 28.69 -7.33 -17.71
CA MET A 1 27.29 -7.76 -17.59
C MET A 1 26.91 -7.58 -16.12
N THR A 2 26.58 -6.34 -15.74
CA THR A 2 26.38 -5.97 -14.34
C THR A 2 24.92 -6.26 -13.99
N LEU A 3 24.70 -7.27 -13.15
CA LEU A 3 23.37 -7.58 -12.59
C LEU A 3 22.95 -6.41 -11.70
N MET A 4 21.93 -5.67 -12.13
CA MET A 4 21.24 -4.70 -11.28
C MET A 4 20.43 -5.49 -10.24
N PRO A 5 20.35 -5.05 -8.98
CA PRO A 5 19.74 -5.82 -7.90
C PRO A 5 18.20 -5.92 -7.96
N ASN A 6 17.58 -5.63 -9.11
CA ASN A 6 16.13 -5.46 -9.22
C ASN A 6 15.43 -6.34 -10.28
N ASP A 7 16.07 -7.42 -10.76
CA ASP A 7 15.41 -8.45 -11.58
C ASP A 7 14.44 -9.31 -10.74
N ARG A 8 13.45 -8.67 -10.11
CA ARG A 8 12.29 -9.37 -9.56
C ARG A 8 11.42 -9.79 -10.73
N LEU A 9 11.70 -10.98 -11.26
CA LEU A 9 10.94 -11.62 -12.35
C LEU A 9 9.46 -11.87 -11.99
N PHE A 10 9.06 -11.62 -10.74
CA PHE A 10 7.70 -11.78 -10.24
C PHE A 10 7.30 -10.58 -9.37
N PRO A 11 6.10 -10.00 -9.59
CA PRO A 11 5.58 -8.93 -8.74
C PRO A 11 5.40 -9.45 -7.31
N ILE A 12 5.66 -8.59 -6.33
CA ILE A 12 5.42 -8.94 -4.93
C ILE A 12 3.93 -9.11 -4.71
N GLN A 13 3.56 -10.22 -4.07
CA GLN A 13 2.17 -10.47 -3.73
C GLN A 13 1.74 -9.61 -2.55
N VAL A 14 0.90 -8.60 -2.82
CA VAL A 14 0.27 -7.77 -1.80
C VAL A 14 -0.96 -8.51 -1.24
N THR A 15 -0.99 -8.70 0.07
CA THR A 15 -2.12 -9.30 0.78
C THR A 15 -2.76 -8.31 1.73
N TYR A 16 -4.07 -8.45 1.92
CA TYR A 16 -4.85 -7.54 2.76
C TYR A 16 -5.43 -8.25 3.97
N THR A 17 -5.33 -7.63 5.13
CA THR A 17 -5.99 -8.10 6.35
C THR A 17 -7.52 -7.94 6.24
N ALA A 18 -8.25 -8.74 7.01
CA ALA A 18 -9.71 -8.63 7.07
C ALA A 18 -10.16 -7.25 7.59
N GLU A 19 -9.39 -6.67 8.51
CA GLU A 19 -9.63 -5.34 9.06
C GLU A 19 -9.51 -4.26 7.99
N PHE A 20 -8.44 -4.30 7.19
CA PHE A 20 -8.24 -3.37 6.07
C PHE A 20 -9.42 -3.42 5.09
N LYS A 21 -9.83 -4.64 4.67
CA LYS A 21 -10.97 -4.82 3.76
C LYS A 21 -12.26 -4.23 4.33
N SER A 22 -12.50 -4.41 5.63
CA SER A 22 -13.71 -3.94 6.31
C SER A 22 -13.73 -2.41 6.45
N ASN A 23 -12.59 -1.82 6.83
CA ASN A 23 -12.43 -0.38 6.93
C ASN A 23 -12.57 0.30 5.57
N LEU A 24 -11.95 -0.26 4.52
CA LEU A 24 -12.06 0.26 3.16
C LEU A 24 -13.51 0.22 2.66
N LYS A 25 -14.26 -0.86 2.93
CA LYS A 25 -15.70 -0.95 2.61
C LYS A 25 -16.54 0.11 3.32
N ARG A 26 -16.23 0.41 4.59
CA ARG A 26 -16.93 1.46 5.34
C ARG A 26 -16.64 2.84 4.75
N LEU A 27 -15.38 3.12 4.46
CA LEU A 27 -14.94 4.39 3.89
C LEU A 27 -15.48 4.60 2.46
N ALA A 28 -15.59 3.53 1.67
CA ALA A 28 -16.15 3.57 0.32
C ALA A 28 -17.61 4.07 0.24
N LYS A 29 -18.34 4.08 1.37
CA LYS A 29 -19.67 4.70 1.45
C LYS A 29 -19.62 6.22 1.36
N ARG A 30 -18.58 6.84 1.94
CA ARG A 30 -18.39 8.29 2.02
C ARG A 30 -17.46 8.81 0.92
N TYR A 31 -16.41 8.05 0.62
CA TYR A 31 -15.37 8.39 -0.35
C TYR A 31 -15.46 7.40 -1.50
N ARG A 32 -16.16 7.79 -2.58
CA ARG A 32 -16.46 6.92 -3.72
C ARG A 32 -15.20 6.53 -4.50
N HIS A 33 -14.16 7.36 -4.44
CA HIS A 33 -12.88 7.15 -5.13
C HIS A 33 -11.81 6.49 -4.27
N ILE A 34 -12.11 6.12 -3.01
CA ILE A 34 -11.08 5.57 -2.10
C ILE A 34 -10.36 4.33 -2.62
N LYS A 35 -11.00 3.51 -3.47
CA LYS A 35 -10.31 2.37 -4.09
C LYS A 35 -9.21 2.86 -5.04
N SER A 36 -9.57 3.79 -5.93
CA SER A 36 -8.65 4.42 -6.86
C SER A 36 -7.58 5.26 -6.17
N ASP A 37 -7.89 5.85 -5.01
CA ASP A 37 -6.91 6.58 -4.20
C ASP A 37 -5.86 5.64 -3.57
N VAL A 38 -6.22 4.37 -3.33
CA VAL A 38 -5.36 3.35 -2.71
C VAL A 38 -4.63 2.50 -3.77
N ASP A 39 -5.16 2.37 -4.98
CA ASP A 39 -4.54 1.60 -6.07
C ASP A 39 -3.07 1.97 -6.33
N PRO A 40 -2.66 3.25 -6.40
CA PRO A 40 -1.25 3.61 -6.59
C PRO A 40 -0.32 3.05 -5.52
N LEU A 41 -0.78 3.04 -4.26
CA LEU A 41 -0.01 2.48 -3.15
C LEU A 41 0.15 0.97 -3.29
N ILE A 42 -0.89 0.27 -3.73
CA ILE A 42 -0.83 -1.18 -3.96
C ILE A 42 0.18 -1.51 -5.07
N THR A 43 0.19 -0.73 -6.16
CA THR A 43 1.16 -0.90 -7.25
C THR A 43 2.59 -0.70 -6.76
N GLN A 44 2.86 0.38 -6.01
CA GLN A 44 4.18 0.62 -5.43
C GLN A 44 4.64 -0.53 -4.52
N LEU A 45 3.74 -1.06 -3.70
CA LEU A 45 4.04 -2.22 -2.84
C LEU A 45 4.32 -3.49 -3.67
N ALA A 46 3.62 -3.69 -4.79
CA ALA A 46 3.84 -4.82 -5.70
C ALA A 46 5.18 -4.72 -6.47
N GLU A 47 5.63 -3.50 -6.77
CA GLU A 47 6.95 -3.20 -7.32
C GLU A 47 8.07 -3.35 -6.28
N GLY A 48 7.70 -3.40 -5.00
CA GLY A 48 8.61 -3.60 -3.88
C GLY A 48 9.12 -2.34 -3.23
N GLU A 49 8.50 -1.21 -3.56
CA GLU A 49 8.68 0.02 -2.80
C GLU A 49 8.10 -0.14 -1.39
N GLN A 50 8.66 0.62 -0.45
CA GLN A 50 8.19 0.68 0.93
C GLN A 50 7.84 2.13 1.27
N PRO A 51 6.79 2.69 0.65
CA PRO A 51 6.45 4.09 0.83
C PRO A 51 6.04 4.39 2.27
N GLY A 52 6.27 5.64 2.69
CA GLY A 52 5.86 6.18 3.98
C GLY A 52 6.93 6.11 5.07
N ASP A 53 6.49 6.45 6.28
CA ASP A 53 7.37 6.54 7.44
C ASP A 53 7.34 5.23 8.23
N ARG A 54 8.52 4.75 8.62
CA ARG A 54 8.62 3.60 9.51
C ARG A 54 8.11 3.96 10.90
N VAL A 55 7.18 3.17 11.42
CA VAL A 55 6.65 3.35 12.77
C VAL A 55 7.66 2.80 13.79
N PRO A 56 8.20 3.62 14.70
CA PRO A 56 9.09 3.13 15.74
C PRO A 56 8.33 2.42 16.85
N GLY A 57 9.01 1.58 17.62
CA GLY A 57 8.44 0.93 18.81
C GLY A 57 7.56 -0.30 18.53
N THR A 58 7.54 -0.80 17.29
CA THR A 58 6.87 -2.06 16.93
C THR A 58 7.89 -3.20 16.76
N ASN A 59 7.52 -4.41 17.19
CA ASN A 59 8.34 -5.61 16.99
C ASN A 59 8.46 -6.03 15.51
N TYR A 60 7.66 -5.43 14.64
CA TYR A 60 7.64 -5.67 13.20
C TYR A 60 8.00 -4.40 12.43
N VAL A 61 8.46 -4.55 11.20
CA VAL A 61 8.66 -3.44 10.27
C VAL A 61 7.29 -2.99 9.77
N VAL A 62 6.82 -1.85 10.28
CA VAL A 62 5.54 -1.25 9.88
C VAL A 62 5.81 0.10 9.25
N TYR A 63 5.20 0.34 8.08
CA TYR A 63 5.25 1.62 7.38
C TYR A 63 3.88 2.28 7.39
N LYS A 64 3.85 3.61 7.49
CA LYS A 64 2.62 4.41 7.47
C LYS A 64 2.68 5.42 6.33
N VAL A 65 1.67 5.35 5.46
CA VAL A 65 1.48 6.28 4.33
C VAL A 65 0.23 7.12 4.55
N ARG A 66 0.29 8.41 4.20
CA ARG A 66 -0.89 9.27 4.05
C ARG A 66 -1.24 9.33 2.57
N LEU A 67 -2.46 8.96 2.21
CA LEU A 67 -2.97 9.07 0.86
C LEU A 67 -3.88 10.30 0.74
N ALA A 68 -3.80 10.97 -0.39
CA ALA A 68 -4.73 12.04 -0.73
C ALA A 68 -6.12 11.44 -0.97
N ASN A 69 -7.16 12.13 -0.53
CA ASN A 69 -8.55 11.77 -0.79
C ASN A 69 -9.06 12.61 -1.96
N SER A 70 -9.54 11.95 -3.02
CA SER A 70 -10.03 12.64 -4.21
C SER A 70 -11.45 13.22 -4.04
N ASP A 71 -12.20 12.78 -3.03
CA ASP A 71 -13.58 13.20 -2.75
C ASP A 71 -13.67 14.42 -1.79
N ASN A 72 -12.62 15.24 -1.69
CA ASN A 72 -12.55 16.37 -0.75
C ASN A 72 -13.18 17.66 -1.29
#